data_AF-A0A4Q3NKH9-F1
#
_entry.id   AF-A0A4Q3NKH9-F1
#
_cell.length_a   1.000
_cell.length_b   1.000
_cell.length_c   1.000
_cell.angle_alpha   90.00
_cell.angle_beta   90.00
_cell.angle_gamma   90.00
#
_symmetry.space_group_name_H-M   'P 1'
#
loop_
_entity.id
_entity.type
_entity.pdbx_description
1 polymer ?
#
loop_
_entity_poly.entity_id
_entity_poly.type
_entity_poly.pdbx_seq_one_letter_code
_entity_poly.pdbx_strand_id
1 'polypeptide(L)' 'GYTKGKKLIILVIEGRFPGLAEGATLAEEAKILLDLGCKEALNLDGGGSSSMLVNGKPTIKPSDKGNERPVPAVFLIR' A
#
# COMPACT_ATOMS: atom_id res chain seq x y z
N GLY A 1 -4.74 7.15 4.23
CA GLY A 1 -5.70 8.28 4.25
C GLY A 1 -6.68 8.14 5.40
N TYR A 2 -7.60 9.08 5.57
CA TYR A 2 -8.66 8.97 6.58
C TYR A 2 -10.00 9.48 6.05
N THR A 3 -11.11 8.87 6.50
CA THR A 3 -12.47 9.27 6.11
C THR A 3 -13.06 10.32 7.05
N LYS A 4 -14.15 11.00 6.63
CA LYS A 4 -14.90 11.91 7.51
C LYS A 4 -15.40 11.23 8.79
N GLY A 5 -15.71 9.93 8.71
CA GLY A 5 -16.08 9.10 9.86
C GLY A 5 -14.91 8.67 10.75
N LYS A 6 -13.74 9.29 10.60
CA LYS A 6 -12.51 9.02 11.37
C LYS A 6 -12.02 7.57 11.27
N LYS A 7 -12.27 6.90 10.13
CA LYS A 7 -11.66 5.60 9.83
C LYS A 7 -10.32 5.83 9.14
N LEU A 8 -9.27 5.20 9.64
CA LEU A 8 -7.97 5.14 8.97
C LEU A 8 -8.05 4.13 7.82
N ILE A 9 -7.57 4.53 6.65
CA ILE A 9 -7.43 3.66 5.47
C ILE A 9 -5.94 3.52 5.18
N ILE A 10 -5.45 2.30 5.27
CA ILE A 10 -4.10 1.93 4.84
C ILE A 10 -4.25 1.14 3.55
N LEU A 11 -3.59 1.60 2.50
CA LEU A 11 -3.63 1.01 1.18
C LEU A 11 -2.21 0.60 0.80
N VAL A 12 -2.08 -0.63 0.31
CA VAL A 12 -0.86 -1.14 -0.32
C VAL A 12 -1.28 -1.82 -1.61
N ILE A 13 -0.58 -1.51 -2.70
CA ILE A 13 -0.90 -2.00 -4.05
C ILE A 13 0.27 -2.87 -4.53
N GLU A 14 -0.03 -4.13 -4.85
CA GLU A 14 0.93 -5.01 -5.51
C GLU A 14 1.26 -4.49 -6.91
N GLY A 15 2.52 -4.55 -7.33
CA GLY A 15 2.94 -3.98 -8.62
C GLY A 15 4.16 -4.67 -9.23
N ARG A 16 4.44 -4.33 -10.50
CA ARG A 16 5.52 -4.91 -11.33
C ARG A 16 5.38 -6.41 -11.62
N PHE A 17 4.15 -6.91 -11.66
CA PHE A 17 3.81 -8.25 -12.13
C PHE A 17 2.96 -8.15 -13.41
N PRO A 18 3.58 -8.09 -14.60
CA PRO A 18 2.86 -7.92 -15.85
C PRO A 18 1.75 -8.95 -16.05
N GLY A 19 0.54 -8.47 -16.39
CA GLY A 19 -0.65 -9.32 -16.59
C GLY A 19 -1.31 -9.84 -15.31
N LEU A 20 -0.81 -9.49 -14.13
CA LEU A 20 -1.39 -9.87 -12.83
C LEU A 20 -1.62 -8.64 -11.93
N ALA A 21 -0.58 -7.84 -11.73
CA ALA A 21 -0.58 -6.64 -10.90
C ALA A 21 0.47 -5.65 -11.42
N GLU A 22 0.04 -4.73 -12.30
CA GLU A 22 0.93 -3.71 -12.88
C GLU A 22 1.43 -2.71 -11.82
N GLY A 23 0.60 -2.46 -10.80
CA GLY A 23 0.76 -1.41 -9.81
C GLY A 23 -0.24 -0.28 -10.05
N ALA A 24 0.03 0.89 -9.47
CA ALA A 24 -0.75 2.10 -9.71
C ALA A 24 0.17 3.31 -9.79
N THR A 25 -0.19 4.25 -10.65
CA THR A 25 0.35 5.61 -10.62
C THR A 25 -0.19 6.36 -9.39
N LEU A 26 0.47 7.45 -8.99
CA LEU A 26 -0.01 8.29 -7.88
C LEU A 26 -1.42 8.85 -8.14
N ALA A 27 -1.78 9.12 -9.39
CA ALA A 27 -3.11 9.59 -9.75
C ALA A 27 -4.17 8.50 -9.56
N GLU A 28 -3.87 7.27 -9.93
CA GLU A 28 -4.76 6.11 -9.70
C GLU A 28 -4.88 5.78 -8.22
N GLU A 29 -3.78 5.81 -7.47
CA GLU A 29 -3.79 5.62 -6.01
C GLU A 29 -4.63 6.71 -5.32
N ALA A 30 -4.46 7.97 -5.70
CA ALA A 30 -5.26 9.07 -5.18
C ALA A 30 -6.75 8.89 -5.51
N LYS A 31 -7.07 8.45 -6.73
CA LYS A 31 -8.45 8.12 -7.13
C LYS A 31 -9.02 6.98 -6.28
N ILE A 32 -8.29 5.89 -6.06
CA ILE A 32 -8.73 4.78 -5.20
C ILE A 32 -9.05 5.28 -3.79
N LEU A 33 -8.17 6.11 -3.20
CA LEU A 33 -8.38 6.64 -1.85
C LEU A 33 -9.58 7.59 -1.77
N LEU A 34 -9.82 8.39 -2.81
CA LEU A 34 -11.03 9.22 -2.93
C LEU A 34 -12.30 8.36 -3.04
N ASP A 35 -12.29 7.33 -3.90
CA ASP A 35 -13.40 6.41 -4.09
C ASP A 35 -13.70 5.60 -2.81
N LEU A 36 -12.69 5.31 -1.98
CA LEU A 36 -12.81 4.74 -0.63
C LEU A 36 -13.29 5.74 0.44
N GLY A 37 -13.53 7.00 0.07
CA GLY A 37 -14.08 8.04 0.94
C GLY A 37 -13.05 8.75 1.83
N CYS A 38 -11.75 8.69 1.48
CA CYS A 38 -10.74 9.50 2.17
C CYS A 38 -10.98 11.00 1.90
N LYS A 39 -10.88 11.82 2.96
CA LYS A 39 -10.87 13.28 2.84
C LYS A 39 -9.48 13.77 2.43
N GLU A 40 -8.46 13.22 3.07
CA GLU A 40 -7.05 13.51 2.81
C GLU A 40 -6.25 12.19 2.88
N ALA A 41 -5.16 12.16 2.13
CA ALA A 41 -4.24 11.04 2.08
C ALA A 41 -2.82 11.50 1.80
N LEU A 42 -1.86 10.68 2.21
CA LEU A 42 -0.44 10.84 1.95
C LEU A 42 0.07 9.51 1.42
N ASN A 43 0.80 9.53 0.31
CA ASN A 43 1.53 8.35 -0.17
C ASN A 43 2.78 8.12 0.69
N LEU A 44 3.09 6.85 0.94
CA LEU A 44 4.30 6.41 1.66
C LEU A 44 5.33 5.83 0.68
N ASP A 45 6.38 5.19 1.20
CA ASP A 45 7.34 4.51 0.34
C ASP A 45 6.69 3.35 -0.43
N GLY A 46 7.12 3.17 -1.68
CA GLY A 46 6.46 2.32 -2.67
C GLY A 46 7.39 1.27 -3.30
N GLY A 47 6.95 0.70 -4.41
CA GLY A 47 7.76 -0.21 -5.22
C GLY A 47 8.17 -1.47 -4.45
N GLY A 48 9.48 -1.76 -4.37
CA GLY A 48 9.98 -2.94 -3.66
C GLY A 48 9.83 -2.85 -2.14
N SER A 49 9.60 -1.65 -1.60
CA SER A 49 9.38 -1.41 -0.17
C SER A 49 7.93 -1.66 0.26
N SER A 50 6.98 -1.72 -0.69
CA SER A 50 5.58 -1.98 -0.38
C SER A 50 5.41 -3.39 0.18
N SER A 51 4.97 -3.47 1.44
CA SER A 51 4.56 -4.70 2.09
C SER A 51 3.44 -4.40 3.10
N MET A 52 2.56 -5.37 3.31
CA MET A 52 1.57 -5.36 4.38
C MET A 52 1.44 -6.77 4.94
N LEU A 53 1.54 -6.86 6.27
CA LEU A 53 1.30 -8.10 7.00
C LEU A 53 0.07 -7.90 7.90
N VAL A 54 -0.85 -8.87 7.85
CA VAL A 54 -1.98 -8.95 8.79
C VAL A 54 -1.75 -10.17 9.66
N ASN A 55 -1.59 -9.95 10.96
CA ASN A 55 -1.25 -10.99 11.94
C ASN A 55 -0.01 -11.82 11.52
N GLY A 56 1.03 -11.14 11.03
CA GLY A 56 2.27 -11.75 10.58
C GLY A 56 2.20 -12.47 9.24
N LYS A 57 1.08 -12.39 8.51
CA LYS A 57 0.91 -13.01 7.18
C LYS A 57 0.91 -11.95 6.08
N PRO A 58 1.71 -12.11 5.02
CA PRO A 58 1.74 -11.15 3.91
C PRO A 58 0.40 -11.12 3.18
N THR A 59 -0.02 -9.92 2.75
CA THR A 59 -1.24 -9.71 1.95
C THR A 59 -0.97 -9.42 0.48
N ILE A 60 0.28 -9.11 0.13
CA ILE A 60 0.75 -8.90 -1.24
C ILE A 60 2.07 -9.64 -1.48
N LYS A 61 2.43 -9.81 -2.74
CA LYS A 61 3.74 -10.28 -3.19
C LYS A 61 4.71 -9.11 -3.36
N PRO A 62 5.87 -9.12 -2.69
CA PRO A 62 6.91 -8.10 -2.90
C PRO A 62 7.44 -8.11 -4.34
N SER A 63 7.68 -6.93 -4.92
CA SER A 63 8.11 -6.81 -6.32
C SER A 63 9.62 -7.04 -6.54
N ASP A 64 10.42 -6.99 -5.49
CA ASP A 64 11.85 -7.31 -5.57
C ASP A 64 12.08 -8.83 -5.70
N LYS A 65 13.19 -9.20 -6.37
CA LYS A 65 13.57 -10.61 -6.48
C LYS A 65 14.02 -11.13 -5.11
N GLY A 66 13.24 -12.02 -4.51
CA GLY A 66 13.58 -12.69 -3.24
C GLY A 66 12.57 -12.40 -2.14
N ASN A 67 13.07 -11.99 -0.98
CA ASN A 67 12.27 -11.67 0.21
C ASN A 67 11.81 -10.21 0.22
N GLU A 68 11.04 -9.84 1.25
CA GLU A 68 10.73 -8.43 1.56
C GLU A 68 12.00 -7.59 1.68
N ARG A 69 11.96 -6.38 1.12
CA ARG A 69 13.07 -5.42 1.19
C ARG A 69 13.23 -4.92 2.63
N PRO A 70 14.45 -4.89 3.19
CA PRO A 70 14.72 -4.18 4.44
C PRO A 70 14.38 -2.70 4.30
N VAL A 71 13.53 -2.19 5.18
CA VAL A 71 13.10 -0.79 5.23
C VAL A 71 13.50 -0.15 6.57
N PRO A 72 13.81 1.16 6.60
CA PRO A 72 14.30 1.83 7.81
C PRO A 72 13.21 2.06 8.85
N ALA A 73 11.93 2.05 8.46
CA ALA A 73 10.79 2.25 9.34
C ALA A 73 9.56 1.50 8.81
N VAL A 74 8.64 1.18 9.72
CA VAL A 74 7.36 0.54 9.41
C VAL A 74 6.22 1.27 10.10
N PHE A 75 5.04 1.28 9.47
CA PHE A 75 3.81 1.72 10.12
C PHE A 75 3.13 0.51 10.79
N LEU A 76 3.15 0.47 12.13
CA LEU A 76 2.61 -0.65 12.90
C LEU A 76 1.32 -0.26 13.63
N ILE A 77 0.28 -1.08 13.48
CA ILE A 77 -0.92 -1.04 14.31
C ILE A 77 -0.87 -2.23 15.26
N ARG A 78 -1.13 -2.00 16.55
CA ARG A 78 -1.24 -3.02 17.60
C ARG A 78 -2.63 -3.03 18.20
#